data_AF-A0A6F8ZW56-F1
#
_entry.id   AF-A0A6F8ZW56-F1
#
_cell.length_a   1.000
_cell.length_b   1.000
_cell.length_c   1.000
_cell.angle_alpha   90.00
_cell.angle_beta   90.00
_cell.angle_gamma   90.00
#
_symmetry.space_group_name_H-M   'P 1'
#
loop_
_entity.id
_entity.type
_entity.pdbx_description
1 polymer ?
#
loop_
_entity_poly.entity_id
_entity_poly.type
_entity_poly.pdbx_seq_one_letter_code
_entity_poly.pdbx_strand_id
1 'polypeptide(L)'
;MALRACGFIVFRRLSQSSVPQHNIEYLLLQTSYGKHHWTPPKGLGEEHLQVVHGFLQELCYEVRGRPKTVLYWLAELRDPKMAVTLSEEHQDYRWAKLEEACSLAQYKDLQNTLRAAQQHLDAEQGKH
;
A
#
# COMPACT_ATOMS: atom_id res chain seq x y z
N MET A 1 -11.41 1.63 -24.46
CA MET A 1 -10.05 1.28 -24.01
C MET A 1 -10.06 1.13 -22.50
N ALA A 2 -9.57 0.01 -21.98
CA ALA A 2 -9.44 -0.22 -20.53
C ALA A 2 -8.32 0.68 -19.97
N LEU A 3 -8.56 1.28 -18.80
CA LEU A 3 -7.54 2.06 -18.10
C LEU A 3 -6.61 1.10 -17.36
N ARG A 4 -5.31 1.32 -17.44
CA ARG A 4 -4.30 0.52 -16.73
C ARG A 4 -3.45 1.41 -15.84
N ALA A 5 -3.15 0.94 -14.65
CA ALA A 5 -2.20 1.56 -13.75
C ALA A 5 -1.38 0.51 -13.02
N CYS A 6 -0.20 0.91 -12.54
CA CYS A 6 0.63 0.15 -11.63
C CYS A 6 0.85 0.97 -10.36
N GLY A 7 1.10 0.28 -9.26
CA GLY A 7 1.44 0.90 -7.99
C GLY A 7 2.12 -0.05 -7.04
N PHE A 8 2.57 0.49 -5.92
CA PHE A 8 3.13 -0.30 -4.83
C PHE A 8 2.22 -0.19 -3.61
N ILE A 9 1.94 -1.33 -2.98
CA ILE A 9 1.61 -1.36 -1.56
C ILE A 9 2.93 -1.17 -0.84
N VAL A 10 3.09 -0.01 -0.21
CA VAL A 10 4.33 0.32 0.52
C VAL A 10 4.11 0.06 2.00
N PHE A 11 5.05 -0.66 2.60
CA PHE A 11 5.06 -0.89 4.04
C PHE A 11 6.44 -0.56 4.63
N ARG A 12 6.48 -0.34 5.95
CA ARG A 12 7.72 -0.23 6.71
C ARG A 12 7.69 -1.20 7.88
N ARG A 13 8.87 -1.65 8.32
CA ARG A 13 9.04 -2.39 9.57
C ARG A 13 9.53 -1.47 10.68
N LEU A 14 8.83 -1.47 11.80
CA LEU A 14 9.25 -0.77 13.01
C LEU A 14 10.18 -1.67 13.82
N SER A 15 11.29 -1.11 14.30
CA SER A 15 12.33 -1.85 15.03
C SER A 15 11.93 -2.21 16.48
N GLN A 16 10.67 -2.01 16.89
CA GLN A 16 10.27 -1.96 18.31
C GLN A 16 9.10 -2.88 18.71
N SER A 17 8.95 -4.07 18.12
CA SER A 17 8.10 -5.09 18.76
C SER A 17 8.75 -6.46 18.72
N SER A 18 8.72 -7.11 19.88
CA SER A 18 9.01 -8.54 20.05
C SER A 18 7.98 -9.45 19.38
N VAL A 19 6.89 -8.87 18.83
CA VAL A 19 5.85 -9.56 18.06
C VAL A 19 5.99 -9.19 16.57
N PRO A 20 6.45 -10.11 15.70
CA PRO A 20 6.76 -9.82 14.30
C PRO A 20 5.58 -9.25 13.48
N GLN A 21 4.35 -9.69 13.78
CA GLN A 21 3.12 -9.26 13.11
C GLN A 21 2.72 -7.80 13.44
N HIS A 22 3.20 -7.24 14.56
CA HIS A 22 2.81 -5.89 15.00
C HIS A 22 3.77 -4.79 14.54
N ASN A 23 4.82 -5.15 13.79
CA ASN A 23 5.85 -4.22 13.33
C ASN A 23 5.57 -3.61 11.97
N ILE A 24 4.49 -4.00 11.28
CA ILE A 24 4.23 -3.60 9.91
C ILE A 24 3.21 -2.47 9.87
N GLU A 25 3.56 -1.39 9.18
CA GLU A 25 2.66 -0.30 8.86
C GLU A 25 2.66 -0.06 7.36
N TYR A 26 1.47 0.20 6.81
CA TYR A 26 1.25 0.50 5.41
C TYR A 26 1.11 2.00 5.19
N LEU A 27 1.69 2.50 4.11
CA LEU A 27 1.54 3.90 3.70
C LEU A 27 0.27 4.07 2.86
N LEU A 28 -0.60 4.96 3.31
CA LEU A 28 -1.76 5.43 2.56
C LEU A 28 -1.66 6.96 2.38
N LEU A 29 -1.98 7.44 1.19
CA LEU A 29 -2.05 8.86 0.85
C LEU A 29 -3.51 9.27 0.63
N GLN A 30 -3.91 10.41 1.17
CA GLN A 30 -5.22 10.98 0.95
C GLN A 30 -5.21 11.94 -0.24
N THR A 31 -6.07 11.68 -1.21
CA THR A 31 -6.25 12.59 -2.37
C THR A 31 -6.74 13.98 -1.94
N SER A 32 -6.22 15.04 -2.57
CA SER A 32 -6.60 16.44 -2.32
C SER A 32 -7.89 16.87 -3.03
N TYR A 33 -8.44 16.01 -3.87
CA TYR A 33 -9.61 16.28 -4.70
C TYR A 33 -10.69 15.20 -4.56
N GLY A 34 -11.90 15.52 -5.02
CA GLY A 34 -13.01 14.58 -5.00
C GLY A 34 -13.46 14.26 -3.57
N LYS A 35 -13.55 12.97 -3.24
CA LYS A 35 -14.04 12.49 -1.92
C LYS A 35 -12.93 12.27 -0.89
N HIS A 36 -11.71 12.75 -1.16
CA HIS A 36 -10.54 12.57 -0.30
C HIS A 36 -10.28 11.10 0.05
N HIS A 37 -10.32 10.23 -0.96
CA HIS A 37 -10.06 8.80 -0.79
C HIS A 37 -8.59 8.57 -0.38
N TRP A 38 -8.39 7.54 0.44
CA TRP A 38 -7.07 7.03 0.81
C TRP A 38 -6.64 5.95 -0.19
N THR A 39 -5.46 6.14 -0.78
CA THR A 39 -4.91 5.23 -1.79
C THR A 39 -3.43 4.95 -1.52
N PRO A 40 -2.89 3.80 -1.96
CA PRO A 40 -1.44 3.57 -1.91
C PRO A 40 -0.67 4.65 -2.68
N PRO A 41 0.61 4.91 -2.32
CA PRO A 41 1.43 5.91 -2.99
C PRO A 41 1.66 5.56 -4.46
N LYS A 42 1.73 6.60 -5.29
CA LYS A 42 2.12 6.50 -6.71
C LYS A 42 3.39 7.33 -6.92
N GLY A 43 4.37 6.81 -7.65
CA GLY A 43 5.55 7.56 -8.05
C GLY A 43 6.71 7.62 -7.04
N LEU A 44 6.79 6.69 -6.09
CA LEU A 44 8.00 6.52 -5.27
C LEU A 44 9.11 5.85 -6.10
N GLY A 45 10.33 6.40 -6.03
CA GLY A 45 11.50 5.88 -6.74
C GLY A 45 12.02 4.56 -6.17
N GLU A 46 12.60 3.72 -7.03
CA GLU A 46 13.15 2.41 -6.67
C GLU A 46 14.30 2.51 -5.66
N GLU A 47 14.99 3.65 -5.56
CA GLU A 47 16.08 3.82 -4.59
C GLU A 47 15.63 3.77 -3.13
N HIS A 48 14.36 4.11 -2.86
CA HIS A 48 13.80 4.15 -1.51
C HIS A 48 13.05 2.86 -1.15
N LEU A 49 12.78 2.03 -2.14
CA LEU A 49 11.95 0.85 -2.02
C LEU A 49 12.77 -0.43 -2.22
N GLN A 50 12.40 -1.46 -1.50
CA GLN A 50 12.83 -2.83 -1.73
C GLN A 50 11.59 -3.62 -2.15
N VAL A 51 11.51 -3.98 -3.42
CA VAL A 51 10.38 -4.76 -3.94
C VAL A 51 10.42 -6.16 -3.33
N VAL A 52 9.31 -6.58 -2.75
CA VAL A 52 9.11 -7.95 -2.27
C VAL A 52 8.68 -8.80 -3.47
N HIS A 53 9.52 -9.75 -3.84
CA HIS A 53 9.22 -10.68 -4.92
C HIS A 53 8.16 -11.70 -4.51
N GLY A 54 7.38 -12.19 -5.47
CA GLY A 54 6.36 -13.22 -5.23
C GLY A 54 5.00 -12.67 -4.79
N PHE A 55 4.84 -11.35 -4.66
CA PHE A 55 3.55 -10.70 -4.46
C PHE A 55 3.16 -9.84 -5.65
N LEU A 56 2.03 -10.17 -6.28
CA LEU A 56 1.37 -9.36 -7.30
C LEU A 56 -0.14 -9.47 -7.10
N GLN A 57 -0.80 -8.34 -6.89
CA GLN A 57 -2.24 -8.28 -6.76
C GLN A 57 -2.85 -7.47 -7.90
N GLU A 58 -3.80 -8.06 -8.61
CA GLU A 58 -4.61 -7.36 -9.61
C GLU A 58 -5.94 -6.89 -8.99
N LEU A 59 -6.29 -5.63 -9.25
CA LEU A 59 -7.57 -5.03 -8.91
C LEU A 59 -8.26 -4.58 -10.20
N CYS A 60 -9.46 -5.10 -10.43
CA CYS A 60 -10.32 -4.70 -11.54
C CYS A 60 -11.58 -4.02 -10.99
N TYR A 61 -11.76 -2.74 -11.30
CA TYR A 61 -12.94 -1.96 -10.90
C TYR A 61 -13.35 -0.98 -11.99
N GLU A 62 -14.60 -0.51 -11.96
CA GLU A 62 -15.08 0.45 -12.95
C GLU A 62 -14.94 1.90 -12.48
N VAL A 63 -14.48 2.76 -13.38
CA VAL A 63 -14.44 4.20 -13.19
C VAL A 63 -15.29 4.85 -14.26
N ARG A 64 -16.43 5.43 -13.87
CA ARG A 64 -17.39 6.09 -14.79
C ARG A 64 -17.81 5.18 -15.97
N GLY A 65 -18.14 3.92 -15.66
CA GLY A 65 -18.55 2.90 -16.65
C GLY A 65 -17.42 2.40 -17.56
N ARG A 66 -16.16 2.69 -17.22
CA ARG A 66 -15.00 2.15 -17.93
C ARG A 66 -14.21 1.22 -17.01
N PRO A 67 -13.90 -0.02 -17.46
CA PRO A 67 -13.08 -0.92 -16.67
C PRO A 67 -11.67 -0.35 -16.49
N LYS A 68 -11.18 -0.42 -15.26
CA LYS A 68 -9.83 -0.06 -14.86
C LYS A 68 -9.18 -1.24 -14.15
N THR A 69 -7.97 -1.58 -14.60
CA THR A 69 -7.13 -2.59 -13.98
C THR A 69 -5.94 -1.90 -13.31
N VAL A 70 -5.66 -2.27 -12.07
CA VAL A 70 -4.50 -1.79 -11.31
C VAL A 70 -3.71 -2.99 -10.81
N LEU A 71 -2.41 -3.00 -11.13
CA LEU A 71 -1.48 -3.99 -10.62
C LEU A 71 -0.72 -3.41 -9.42
N TYR A 72 -0.70 -4.15 -8.32
CA TYR A 72 0.02 -3.80 -7.11
C TYR A 72 1.11 -4.81 -6.80
N TRP A 73 2.33 -4.31 -6.69
CA TRP A 73 3.45 -5.02 -6.08
C TRP A 73 3.59 -4.60 -4.62
N LEU A 74 4.28 -5.42 -3.84
CA LEU A 74 4.60 -5.10 -2.45
C LEU A 74 6.02 -4.54 -2.38
N ALA A 75 6.21 -3.46 -1.62
CA ALA A 75 7.50 -2.83 -1.45
C ALA A 75 7.73 -2.43 0.00
N GLU A 76 8.90 -2.79 0.54
CA GLU A 76 9.37 -2.36 1.84
C GLU A 76 10.14 -1.04 1.70
N LEU A 77 9.88 -0.09 2.59
CA LEU A 77 10.66 1.14 2.68
C LEU A 77 12.02 0.84 3.31
N ARG A 78 13.10 1.21 2.62
CA ARG A 78 14.47 0.94 3.10
C ARG A 78 14.81 1.70 4.38
N ASP A 79 14.33 2.94 4.49
CA ASP A 79 14.46 3.76 5.70
C ASP A 79 13.09 4.01 6.33
N PRO A 80 12.73 3.36 7.46
CA PRO A 80 11.43 3.52 8.09
C PRO A 80 11.17 4.93 8.63
N LYS A 81 12.21 5.77 8.77
CA LYS A 81 12.12 7.16 9.24
C LYS A 81 12.05 8.17 8.10
N MET A 82 12.08 7.71 6.85
CA MET A 82 12.02 8.59 5.70
C MET A 82 10.76 9.47 5.72
N ALA A 83 10.95 10.77 5.53
CA ALA A 83 9.84 11.71 5.43
C ALA A 83 9.06 11.50 4.14
N VAL A 84 7.74 11.36 4.24
CA VAL A 84 6.85 11.28 3.08
C VAL A 84 6.63 12.70 2.55
N THR A 85 6.99 12.93 1.29
CA THR A 85 6.73 14.19 0.60
C THR A 85 5.50 14.04 -0.27
N LEU A 86 4.52 14.93 -0.11
CA LEU A 86 3.27 14.92 -0.88
C LEU A 86 3.37 15.84 -2.09
N SER A 87 2.86 15.37 -3.22
CA SER A 87 2.53 16.19 -4.39
C SER A 87 1.19 16.91 -4.20
N GLU A 88 0.87 17.87 -5.06
CA GLU A 88 -0.45 18.55 -5.08
C GLU A 88 -1.66 17.59 -5.22
N GLU A 89 -1.46 16.38 -5.76
CA GLU A 89 -2.50 15.32 -5.83
C GLU A 89 -2.96 14.84 -4.43
N HIS A 90 -2.17 15.06 -3.38
CA HIS A 90 -2.39 14.50 -2.05
C HIS A 90 -2.31 15.57 -0.94
N GLN A 91 -3.19 15.49 0.05
CA GLN A 91 -3.27 16.47 1.14
C GLN A 91 -2.83 15.92 2.50
N ASP A 92 -2.81 14.59 2.66
CA ASP A 92 -2.41 13.93 3.91
C ASP A 92 -1.80 12.55 3.63
N TYR A 93 -1.06 12.00 4.60
CA TYR A 93 -0.58 10.62 4.58
C TYR A 93 -0.69 9.96 5.95
N ARG A 94 -0.82 8.65 5.97
CA ARG A 94 -0.82 7.85 7.19
C ARG A 94 0.02 6.60 7.01
N TRP A 95 0.85 6.35 8.01
CA TRP A 95 1.38 5.04 8.30
C TRP A 95 0.40 4.38 9.26
N ALA A 96 -0.21 3.27 8.82
CA ALA A 96 -1.28 2.63 9.55
C ALA A 96 -1.05 1.11 9.62
N LYS A 97 -1.38 0.51 10.77
CA LYS A 97 -1.42 -0.96 10.91
C LYS A 97 -2.54 -1.54 10.04
N LEU A 98 -2.50 -2.85 9.77
CA LEU A 98 -3.45 -3.51 8.86
C LEU A 98 -4.92 -3.12 9.09
N GLU A 99 -5.42 -3.19 10.32
CA GLU A 99 -6.84 -2.92 10.59
C GLU A 99 -7.21 -1.45 10.39
N GLU A 100 -6.32 -0.53 10.77
CA GLU A 100 -6.51 0.90 10.52
C GLU A 100 -6.40 1.23 9.03
N ALA A 101 -5.41 0.65 8.33
CA ALA A 101 -5.24 0.80 6.89
C ALA A 101 -6.46 0.29 6.12
N CYS A 102 -7.02 -0.86 6.53
CA CYS A 102 -8.28 -1.38 5.99
C CYS A 102 -9.46 -0.42 6.23
N SER A 103 -9.53 0.19 7.41
CA SER A 103 -10.57 1.17 7.75
C SER A 103 -10.45 2.44 6.90
N LEU A 104 -9.24 2.94 6.68
CA LEU A 104 -8.96 4.11 5.84
C LEU A 104 -9.24 3.84 4.36
N ALA A 105 -8.92 2.64 3.87
CA ALA A 105 -9.11 2.25 2.46
C ALA A 105 -10.57 2.31 2.00
N GLN A 106 -11.53 2.04 2.89
CA GLN A 106 -12.99 1.99 2.67
C GLN A 106 -13.50 0.98 1.61
N TYR A 107 -12.69 0.64 0.61
CA TYR A 107 -13.01 -0.27 -0.48
C TYR A 107 -12.58 -1.70 -0.16
N LYS A 108 -13.51 -2.64 -0.33
CA LYS A 108 -13.28 -4.07 -0.05
C LYS A 108 -12.09 -4.64 -0.82
N ASP A 109 -11.92 -4.25 -2.08
CA ASP A 109 -10.82 -4.77 -2.91
C ASP A 109 -9.44 -4.32 -2.40
N LEU A 110 -9.33 -3.07 -1.95
CA LEU A 110 -8.10 -2.56 -1.34
C LEU A 110 -7.86 -3.17 0.04
N GLN A 111 -8.91 -3.36 0.85
CA GLN A 111 -8.81 -4.11 2.11
C GLN A 111 -8.30 -5.54 1.89
N ASN A 112 -8.86 -6.25 0.91
CA ASN A 112 -8.40 -7.59 0.55
C ASN A 112 -6.93 -7.60 0.11
N THR A 113 -6.51 -6.57 -0.63
CA THR A 113 -5.12 -6.40 -1.07
C THR A 113 -4.17 -6.22 0.11
N LEU A 114 -4.53 -5.37 1.08
CA LEU A 114 -3.74 -5.15 2.29
C LEU A 114 -3.66 -6.43 3.14
N ARG A 115 -4.76 -7.18 3.26
CA ARG A 115 -4.79 -8.47 3.98
C ARG A 115 -3.94 -9.52 3.29
N ALA A 116 -4.00 -9.61 1.95
CA ALA A 116 -3.16 -10.51 1.18
C ALA A 116 -1.67 -10.16 1.33
N ALA A 117 -1.34 -8.85 1.33
CA ALA A 117 0.03 -8.39 1.58
C ALA A 117 0.52 -8.81 2.97
N GLN A 118 -0.29 -8.61 4.02
CA GLN A 118 0.07 -9.04 5.37
C GLN A 118 0.31 -10.55 5.44
N GLN A 119 -0.60 -11.36 4.89
CA GLN A 119 -0.48 -12.82 4.87
C GLN A 119 0.80 -13.28 4.17
N HIS A 120 1.15 -12.63 3.05
CA HIS A 120 2.39 -12.92 2.34
C HIS A 120 3.62 -12.60 3.21
N LEU A 121 3.64 -11.44 3.87
CA LEU A 121 4.74 -11.05 4.75
C LEU A 121 4.87 -11.97 5.97
N ASP A 122 3.75 -12.41 6.56
CA ASP A 122 3.75 -13.35 7.70
C ASP A 122 4.29 -14.73 7.28
N ALA A 123 3.93 -15.21 6.08
CA ALA A 123 4.40 -16.48 5.54
C ALA A 123 5.91 -16.49 5.25
N GLU A 124 6.48 -15.36 4.82
CA GLU A 124 7.93 -15.23 4.61
C GLU A 124 8.72 -15.18 5.91
N GLN A 125 8.16 -14.64 7.00
CA GLN A 125 8.81 -14.60 8.31
C GLN A 125 8.86 -15.95 9.02
N GLY A 126 7.88 -16.84 8.78
CA GLY A 126 7.83 -18.18 9.37
C GLY A 126 8.77 -19.21 8.73
N LYS A 127 9.56 -18.81 7.73
CA LYS A 127 10.52 -19.68 7.00
C LYS A 127 11.94 -19.62 7.56
N HIS A 128 12.15 -19.08 8.76
CA HIS A 128 13.46 -19.04 9.44
C HIS A 128 13.41 -19.76 10.78
#